data_AF-J9E0C2-F1
#
_entry.id   AF-J9E0C2-F1
#
_cell.length_a   1.000
_cell.length_b   1.000
_cell.length_c   1.000
_cell.angle_alpha   90.00
_cell.angle_beta   90.00
_cell.angle_gamma   90.00
#
_symmetry.space_group_name_H-M   'P 1'
#
loop_
_entity.id
_entity.type
_entity.pdbx_description
1 polymer ?
#
loop_
_entity_poly.entity_id
_entity_poly.type
_entity_poly.pdbx_seq_one_letter_code
_entity_poly.pdbx_strand_id
1 'polypeptide(L)'
;MFGPSPDWCVGISSVNLCLPDCTWIPERTFELLPFDAGTDNGPTYMSPNNPAEPRIPIHPITTKLDKRSPFYNENSDIIAPLARLKLSRKEVIKSECKTADQYQVEAYNATNTSEDEEYKDRRECMVTNWEPWSLCSATCGKGIRMRSRVYVFPIKAQMFRCHRQTIERQFCNAEISECRGL
;
A
#
# COMPACT_ATOMS: atom_id res chain seq x y z
N MET A 1 1.88 3.50 1.66
CA MET A 1 2.47 4.29 0.56
C MET A 1 1.76 5.63 0.48
N PHE A 2 2.48 6.74 0.36
CA PHE A 2 1.87 8.04 0.04
C PHE A 2 2.24 8.40 -1.39
N GLY A 3 1.23 8.73 -2.20
CA GLY A 3 1.38 8.87 -3.65
C GLY A 3 1.05 10.29 -4.14
N PRO A 4 1.64 10.70 -5.27
CA PRO A 4 2.64 9.97 -6.04
C PRO A 4 4.01 10.00 -5.36
N SER A 5 4.72 8.88 -5.33
CA SER A 5 6.11 8.76 -4.89
C SER A 5 6.79 7.62 -5.65
N PRO A 6 8.12 7.52 -5.66
CA PRO A 6 8.83 6.36 -6.19
C PRO A 6 8.40 5.10 -5.45
N ASP A 7 8.69 5.04 -4.15
CA ASP A 7 8.35 3.90 -3.29
C ASP A 7 8.26 4.31 -1.80
N TRP A 8 7.95 5.58 -1.54
CA TRP A 8 7.95 6.13 -0.19
C TRP A 8 6.68 5.79 0.60
N CYS A 9 6.89 5.48 1.88
CA CYS A 9 5.85 5.01 2.78
C CYS A 9 5.95 5.65 4.16
N VAL A 10 4.83 5.61 4.89
CA VAL A 10 4.75 5.90 6.32
C VAL A 10 4.11 4.70 7.00
N GLY A 11 4.44 4.44 8.27
CA GLY A 11 3.92 3.28 8.96
C GLY A 11 4.53 3.06 10.34
N ILE A 12 4.06 2.02 11.00
CA ILE A 12 4.56 1.52 12.28
C ILE A 12 4.91 0.04 12.13
N SER A 13 5.91 -0.43 12.87
CA SER A 13 6.29 -1.84 12.90
C SER A 13 6.22 -2.37 14.33
N SER A 14 5.64 -3.56 14.49
CA SER A 14 5.66 -4.35 15.74
C SER A 14 5.29 -3.58 17.01
N VAL A 15 4.23 -2.77 16.95
CA VAL A 15 3.73 -2.03 18.11
C VAL A 15 3.08 -2.98 19.11
N ASN A 16 3.62 -3.05 20.33
CA ASN A 16 3.00 -3.77 21.43
C ASN A 16 1.89 -2.93 22.07
N LEU A 17 0.67 -3.46 22.04
CA LEU A 17 -0.52 -2.88 22.69
C LEU A 17 -0.91 -3.61 23.99
N CYS A 18 -0.24 -4.73 24.30
CA CYS A 18 -0.40 -5.49 25.53
C CYS A 18 0.48 -4.88 26.62
N LEU A 19 -0.09 -4.69 27.81
CA LEU A 19 0.59 -4.16 28.99
C LEU A 19 1.07 -5.31 29.90
N PRO A 20 2.12 -5.09 30.72
CA PRO A 20 2.64 -6.12 31.63
C PRO A 20 1.64 -6.63 32.67
N ASP A 21 0.58 -5.85 32.95
CA ASP A 21 -0.51 -6.20 33.85
C ASP A 21 -1.61 -7.06 33.19
N CYS A 22 -1.32 -7.63 32.02
CA CYS A 22 -2.27 -8.40 31.20
C CYS A 22 -3.50 -7.59 30.74
N THR A 23 -3.38 -6.27 30.67
CA THR A 23 -4.40 -5.39 30.09
C THR A 23 -3.98 -4.85 28.71
N TRP A 24 -4.86 -4.09 28.08
CA TRP A 24 -4.65 -3.52 26.74
C TRP A 24 -4.64 -1.99 26.80
N ILE A 25 -3.70 -1.37 26.09
CA ILE A 25 -3.62 0.09 25.97
C ILE A 25 -4.95 0.63 25.42
N PRO A 26 -5.60 1.61 26.11
CA PRO A 26 -6.88 2.16 25.64
C PRO A 26 -6.70 3.04 24.40
N GLU A 27 -5.61 3.78 24.33
CA GLU A 27 -5.32 4.68 23.22
C GLU A 27 -3.81 4.89 23.06
N ARG A 28 -3.33 4.89 21.82
CA ARG A 28 -1.93 5.18 21.49
C ARG A 28 -1.85 5.95 20.18
N THR A 29 -1.07 7.03 20.19
CA THR A 29 -0.88 7.89 19.01
C THR A 29 0.57 7.85 18.55
N PHE A 30 0.78 7.78 17.24
CA PHE A 30 2.07 7.77 16.58
C PHE A 30 2.14 8.89 15.55
N GLU A 31 3.20 9.68 15.62
CA GLU A 31 3.60 10.56 14.53
C GLU A 31 4.38 9.73 13.50
N LEU A 32 3.95 9.76 12.24
CA LEU A 32 4.53 8.92 11.21
C LEU A 32 5.50 9.72 10.34
N LEU A 33 6.73 9.23 10.29
CA LEU A 33 7.81 9.75 9.47
C LEU A 33 7.97 8.92 8.19
N PRO A 34 8.43 9.54 7.09
CA PRO A 34 8.62 8.84 5.84
C PRO A 34 9.81 7.88 5.87
N PHE A 35 9.66 6.74 5.22
CA PHE A 35 10.73 5.81 4.90
C PHE A 35 10.67 5.44 3.41
N ASP A 36 11.83 5.07 2.89
CA ASP A 36 12.04 4.58 1.54
C ASP A 36 11.99 3.04 1.56
N ALA A 37 11.31 2.43 0.58
CA ALA A 37 11.19 0.97 0.51
C ALA A 37 12.42 0.29 -0.11
N GLY A 38 13.30 1.05 -0.75
CA GLY A 38 14.55 0.55 -1.33
C GLY A 38 14.40 -0.17 -2.66
N THR A 39 13.39 0.19 -3.43
CA THR A 39 12.97 -0.46 -4.68
C THR A 39 12.98 0.46 -5.90
N ASP A 40 12.90 1.78 -5.72
CA ASP A 40 12.96 2.79 -6.78
C ASP A 40 13.80 4.01 -6.35
N ASN A 41 14.79 4.39 -7.17
CA ASN A 41 15.75 5.46 -6.91
C ASN A 41 15.25 6.86 -7.33
N GLY A 42 13.95 7.05 -7.56
CA GLY A 42 13.39 8.35 -7.91
C GLY A 42 13.61 9.40 -6.79
N PRO A 43 14.24 10.56 -7.06
CA PRO A 43 14.52 11.54 -6.01
C PRO A 43 13.32 12.42 -5.63
N THR A 44 12.28 12.47 -6.45
CA THR A 44 11.11 13.36 -6.26
C THR A 44 9.79 12.60 -6.36
N TYR A 45 8.71 13.17 -5.83
CA TYR A 45 7.35 12.62 -5.94
C TYR A 45 7.00 12.19 -7.38
N MET A 46 7.40 13.00 -8.36
CA MET A 46 7.07 12.84 -9.78
C MET A 46 8.19 12.19 -10.61
N SER A 47 9.24 11.68 -9.97
CA SER A 47 10.34 11.03 -10.70
C SER A 47 9.84 9.83 -11.52
N PRO A 48 10.35 9.64 -12.75
CA PRO A 48 10.05 8.43 -13.52
C PRO A 48 10.59 7.20 -12.79
N ASN A 49 10.01 6.04 -13.05
CA ASN A 49 10.43 4.81 -12.41
C ASN A 49 11.90 4.54 -12.71
N ASN A 50 12.69 4.36 -11.66
CA ASN A 50 14.12 4.09 -11.73
C ASN A 50 14.45 2.94 -10.77
N PRO A 51 14.26 1.67 -11.17
CA PRO A 51 14.42 0.52 -10.28
C PRO A 51 15.76 0.50 -9.53
N ALA A 52 15.73 0.20 -8.23
CA ALA A 52 16.94 0.03 -7.43
C ALA A 52 17.58 -1.33 -7.67
N GLU A 53 18.79 -1.34 -8.24
CA GLU A 53 19.57 -2.55 -8.51
C GLU A 53 20.99 -2.44 -7.90
N PRO A 54 21.32 -3.24 -6.87
CA PRO A 54 20.42 -4.16 -6.13
C PRO A 54 19.39 -3.39 -5.28
N ARG A 55 18.30 -4.07 -4.91
CA ARG A 55 17.35 -3.54 -3.93
C ARG A 55 18.04 -3.35 -2.57
N ILE A 56 17.66 -2.30 -1.87
CA ILE A 56 18.21 -1.97 -0.54
C ILE A 56 17.16 -2.21 0.56
N PRO A 57 17.57 -2.45 1.82
CA PRO A 57 16.64 -2.54 2.93
C PRO A 57 15.87 -1.22 3.14
N ILE A 58 14.67 -1.34 3.72
CA ILE A 58 13.85 -0.19 4.13
C ILE A 58 14.67 0.72 5.06
N HIS A 59 14.68 2.02 4.77
CA HIS A 59 15.42 3.00 5.57
C HIS A 59 14.65 4.32 5.71
N PRO A 60 14.87 5.09 6.80
CA PRO A 60 14.24 6.39 6.94
C PRO A 60 14.70 7.36 5.85
N ILE A 61 13.80 8.22 5.39
CA ILE A 61 14.18 9.36 4.56
C ILE A 61 14.75 10.44 5.48
N THR A 62 15.87 11.06 5.10
CA THR A 62 16.51 12.15 5.86
C THR A 62 16.63 13.41 5.01
N THR A 63 16.93 14.54 5.65
CA THR A 63 16.98 15.85 4.97
C THR A 63 18.25 16.10 4.16
N LYS A 64 19.21 15.17 4.13
CA LYS A 64 20.55 15.39 3.55
C LYS A 64 20.90 14.48 2.36
N LEU A 65 20.03 13.54 1.99
CA LEU A 65 20.37 12.51 1.00
C LEU A 65 20.53 13.05 -0.43
N ASP A 66 19.54 13.81 -0.92
CA ASP A 66 19.55 14.34 -2.28
C ASP A 66 18.97 15.77 -2.28
N LYS A 67 19.67 16.72 -2.87
CA LYS A 67 19.23 18.13 -2.99
C LYS A 67 17.92 18.31 -3.76
N ARG A 68 17.56 17.36 -4.60
CA ARG A 68 16.30 17.34 -5.37
C ARG A 68 15.14 16.79 -4.54
N SER A 69 15.42 16.12 -3.43
CA SER A 69 14.40 15.55 -2.58
C SER A 69 13.49 16.65 -2.03
N PRO A 70 12.15 16.45 -2.03
CA PRO A 70 11.23 17.38 -1.37
C PRO A 70 11.44 17.44 0.14
N PHE A 71 12.19 16.49 0.71
CA PHE A 71 12.55 16.46 2.13
C PHE A 71 13.92 17.08 2.41
N TYR A 72 14.65 17.54 1.38
CA TYR A 72 15.97 18.12 1.55
C TYR A 72 15.92 19.43 2.34
N ASN A 73 16.80 19.56 3.32
CA ASN A 73 16.99 20.79 4.05
C ASN A 73 18.44 20.88 4.52
N GLU A 74 19.16 21.93 4.10
CA GLU A 74 20.57 22.12 4.46
C GLU A 74 20.77 22.58 5.91
N ASN A 75 19.76 23.20 6.53
CA ASN A 75 19.84 23.81 7.85
C ASN A 75 19.18 22.98 8.97
N SER A 76 18.39 21.96 8.63
CA SER A 76 17.63 21.15 9.58
C SER A 76 17.74 19.67 9.26
N ASP A 77 17.80 18.83 10.29
CA ASP A 77 17.70 17.36 10.20
C ASP A 77 16.28 16.86 10.50
N ILE A 78 15.35 17.78 10.75
CA ILE A 78 13.99 17.47 11.18
C ILE A 78 13.04 17.47 9.98
N ILE A 79 12.36 16.34 9.79
CA ILE A 79 11.21 16.21 8.88
C ILE A 79 9.94 16.27 9.73
N ALA A 80 9.00 17.13 9.34
CA ALA A 80 7.69 17.19 9.99
C ALA A 80 6.92 15.87 9.77
N PRO A 81 6.19 15.34 10.77
CA PRO A 81 5.36 14.16 10.58
C PRO A 81 4.39 14.33 9.41
N LEU A 82 4.37 13.35 8.51
CA LEU A 82 3.50 13.39 7.31
C LEU A 82 2.08 12.88 7.61
N ALA A 83 1.94 12.09 8.66
CA ALA A 83 0.68 11.56 9.10
C ALA A 83 0.70 11.28 10.61
N ARG A 84 -0.49 11.17 11.19
CA ARG A 84 -0.68 10.76 12.59
C ARG A 84 -1.58 9.53 12.62
N LEU A 85 -1.11 8.46 13.23
CA LEU A 85 -1.88 7.23 13.45
C LEU A 85 -2.35 7.18 14.90
N LYS A 86 -3.67 7.13 15.08
CA LYS A 86 -4.30 7.00 16.39
C LYS A 86 -4.96 5.63 16.49
N LEU A 87 -4.47 4.79 17.39
CA LEU A 87 -5.04 3.49 17.73
C LEU A 87 -5.88 3.63 18.99
N SER A 88 -7.19 3.45 18.88
CA SER A 88 -8.14 3.53 20.00
C SER A 88 -8.84 2.18 20.17
N ARG A 89 -8.75 1.62 21.36
CA ARG A 89 -9.39 0.34 21.72
C ARG A 89 -10.89 0.56 21.84
N LYS A 90 -11.68 -0.14 21.01
CA LYS A 90 -13.15 -0.08 21.08
C LYS A 90 -13.70 -0.96 22.20
N GLU A 91 -13.36 -2.24 22.18
CA GLU A 91 -13.83 -3.22 23.18
C GLU A 91 -12.76 -4.30 23.40
N VAL A 92 -12.86 -5.01 24.52
CA VAL A 92 -12.02 -6.18 24.83
C VAL A 92 -12.93 -7.40 24.84
N ILE A 93 -12.78 -8.24 23.82
CA ILE A 93 -13.52 -9.50 23.73
C ILE A 93 -12.74 -10.54 24.51
N LYS A 94 -13.37 -11.14 25.52
CA LYS A 94 -12.79 -12.29 26.22
C LYS A 94 -12.79 -13.48 25.27
N SER A 95 -11.61 -13.97 24.95
CA SER A 95 -11.43 -15.22 24.22
C SER A 95 -10.56 -16.16 25.05
N GLU A 96 -10.80 -17.46 24.91
CA GLU A 96 -9.93 -18.46 25.51
C GLU A 96 -8.59 -18.47 24.78
N CYS A 97 -7.49 -18.62 25.54
CA CYS A 97 -6.16 -18.77 24.96
C CYS A 97 -6.13 -20.04 24.11
N LYS A 98 -5.89 -19.89 22.81
CA LYS A 98 -5.70 -21.01 21.90
C LYS A 98 -4.24 -21.44 21.89
N THR A 99 -3.96 -22.65 21.44
CA THR A 99 -2.57 -23.07 21.22
C THR A 99 -1.95 -22.27 20.07
N ALA A 100 -0.62 -22.18 20.01
CA ALA A 100 0.07 -21.49 18.92
C ALA A 100 -0.34 -22.04 17.54
N ASP A 101 -0.50 -23.36 17.42
CA ASP A 101 -0.94 -24.03 16.19
C ASP A 101 -2.35 -23.59 15.80
N GLN A 102 -3.26 -23.46 16.77
CA GLN A 102 -4.63 -23.01 16.52
C GLN A 102 -4.67 -21.55 16.04
N TYR A 103 -3.88 -20.65 16.65
CA TYR A 103 -3.77 -19.27 16.18
C TYR A 103 -3.17 -19.18 14.77
N GLN A 104 -2.16 -20.00 14.47
CA GLN A 104 -1.56 -20.05 13.12
C GLN A 104 -2.56 -20.54 12.08
N VAL A 105 -3.34 -21.58 12.38
CA VAL A 105 -4.37 -22.09 11.48
C VAL A 105 -5.46 -21.05 11.24
N GLU A 106 -5.91 -20.34 12.28
CA GLU A 106 -6.90 -19.27 12.13
C GLU A 106 -6.38 -18.07 11.36
N ALA A 107 -5.15 -17.62 11.65
CA ALA A 107 -4.49 -16.55 10.91
C ALA A 107 -4.29 -16.95 9.44
N TYR A 108 -3.84 -18.18 9.17
CA TYR A 108 -3.69 -18.73 7.82
C TYR A 108 -5.03 -18.76 7.08
N ASN A 109 -6.11 -19.26 7.72
CA ASN A 109 -7.44 -19.25 7.12
C ASN A 109 -7.97 -17.83 6.84
N ALA A 110 -7.63 -16.86 7.71
CA ALA A 110 -8.03 -15.46 7.54
C ALA A 110 -7.18 -14.69 6.50
N THR A 111 -5.96 -15.14 6.22
CA THR A 111 -5.01 -14.49 5.30
C THR A 111 -4.81 -15.21 3.98
N ASN A 112 -5.25 -16.47 3.87
CA ASN A 112 -5.18 -17.29 2.66
C ASN A 112 -6.03 -16.75 1.51
N THR A 113 -7.06 -15.99 1.84
CA THR A 113 -7.92 -15.38 0.85
C THR A 113 -7.39 -13.99 0.54
N SER A 114 -6.31 -13.92 -0.25
CA SER A 114 -6.23 -12.78 -1.16
C SER A 114 -7.50 -12.86 -2.03
N GLU A 115 -8.27 -11.78 -2.10
CA GLU A 115 -9.57 -11.74 -2.81
C GLU A 115 -9.44 -12.29 -4.24
N ASP A 116 -8.25 -12.21 -4.84
CA ASP A 116 -7.95 -12.74 -6.16
C ASP A 116 -7.71 -14.26 -6.25
N GLU A 117 -7.18 -14.94 -5.23
CA GLU A 117 -6.89 -16.39 -5.30
C GLU A 117 -8.09 -17.26 -4.90
N GLU A 118 -9.02 -16.76 -4.08
CA GLU A 118 -10.16 -17.52 -3.52
C GLU A 118 -11.15 -18.06 -4.59
N TYR A 119 -11.09 -17.53 -5.81
CA TYR A 119 -12.03 -17.85 -6.90
C TYR A 119 -11.38 -18.19 -8.24
N LYS A 120 -10.05 -18.30 -8.28
CA LYS A 120 -9.29 -18.48 -9.54
C LYS A 120 -9.63 -19.79 -10.26
N ASP A 121 -9.92 -20.84 -9.50
CA ASP A 121 -10.21 -22.18 -10.02
C ASP A 121 -11.70 -22.44 -10.28
N ARG A 122 -12.59 -21.51 -9.91
CA ARG A 122 -14.03 -21.66 -10.16
C ARG A 122 -14.37 -21.22 -11.58
N ARG A 123 -14.89 -22.13 -12.39
CA ARG A 123 -15.28 -21.83 -13.79
C ARG A 123 -16.30 -20.69 -13.89
N GLU A 124 -17.21 -20.60 -12.93
CA GLU A 124 -18.25 -19.58 -12.83
C GLU A 124 -17.66 -18.19 -12.57
N CYS A 125 -16.48 -18.13 -11.95
CA CYS A 125 -15.77 -16.91 -11.61
C CYS A 125 -14.60 -16.60 -12.57
N MET A 126 -14.49 -17.34 -13.68
CA MET A 126 -13.50 -17.03 -14.72
C MET A 126 -13.68 -15.60 -15.22
N VAL A 127 -12.55 -14.91 -15.37
CA VAL A 127 -12.45 -13.56 -15.90
C VAL A 127 -11.68 -13.59 -17.21
N THR A 128 -11.92 -12.60 -18.06
CA THR A 128 -11.15 -12.41 -19.28
C THR A 128 -9.71 -12.05 -18.96
N ASN A 129 -8.87 -12.07 -20.00
CA ASN A 129 -7.60 -11.34 -19.93
C ASN A 129 -7.87 -9.87 -19.64
N TRP A 130 -6.90 -9.24 -19.02
CA TRP A 130 -6.89 -7.80 -18.82
C TRP A 130 -6.88 -7.07 -20.17
N GLU A 131 -7.71 -6.04 -20.25
CA GLU A 131 -7.61 -5.07 -21.33
C GLU A 131 -6.28 -4.31 -21.26
N PRO A 132 -5.84 -3.71 -22.39
CA PRO A 132 -4.73 -2.76 -22.36
C PRO A 132 -4.98 -1.66 -21.34
N TRP A 133 -3.90 -1.13 -20.76
CA TRP A 133 -3.99 0.01 -19.87
C TRP A 133 -4.59 1.22 -20.59
N SER A 134 -5.47 1.94 -19.89
CA SER A 134 -5.94 3.24 -20.34
C SER A 134 -4.78 4.22 -20.53
N LEU A 135 -5.06 5.31 -21.25
CA LEU A 135 -4.20 6.48 -21.19
C LEU A 135 -4.04 6.96 -19.75
N CYS A 136 -2.93 7.64 -19.48
CA CYS A 136 -2.71 8.23 -18.19
C CYS A 136 -3.78 9.30 -17.92
N SER A 137 -4.35 9.33 -16.72
CA SER A 137 -5.39 10.30 -16.37
C SER A 137 -4.89 11.76 -16.42
N ALA A 138 -3.57 11.95 -16.40
CA ALA A 138 -2.94 13.25 -16.49
C ALA A 138 -2.32 13.43 -17.89
N THR A 139 -2.43 14.65 -18.43
CA THR A 139 -1.75 15.06 -19.67
C THR A 139 -0.33 15.56 -19.40
N CYS A 140 -0.01 15.87 -18.14
CA CYS A 140 1.32 16.21 -17.66
C CYS A 140 1.59 15.63 -16.26
N GLY A 141 2.83 15.38 -15.89
CA GLY A 141 3.20 14.84 -14.58
C GLY A 141 2.79 13.38 -14.38
N LYS A 142 2.55 12.97 -13.13
CA LYS A 142 1.99 11.64 -12.83
C LYS A 142 0.47 11.66 -12.83
N GLY A 143 -0.10 10.60 -13.37
CA GLY A 143 -1.52 10.29 -13.28
C GLY A 143 -1.74 8.85 -12.84
N ILE A 144 -2.98 8.40 -13.00
CA ILE A 144 -3.37 7.01 -12.79
C ILE A 144 -3.85 6.48 -14.13
N ARG A 145 -3.46 5.26 -14.47
CA ARG A 145 -4.08 4.51 -15.56
C ARG A 145 -4.78 3.30 -14.99
N MET A 146 -5.84 2.90 -15.67
CA MET A 146 -6.71 1.82 -15.24
C MET A 146 -6.79 0.79 -16.34
N ARG A 147 -6.92 -0.47 -15.97
CA ARG A 147 -7.35 -1.52 -16.89
C ARG A 147 -8.50 -2.29 -16.28
N SER A 148 -9.34 -2.81 -17.15
CA SER A 148 -10.50 -3.60 -16.78
C SER A 148 -10.38 -5.01 -17.32
N ARG A 149 -11.05 -5.93 -16.65
CA ARG A 149 -11.42 -7.25 -17.16
C ARG A 149 -12.83 -7.57 -16.70
N VAL A 150 -13.52 -8.43 -17.41
CA VAL A 150 -14.90 -8.81 -17.09
C VAL A 150 -14.99 -10.29 -16.77
N TYR A 151 -16.08 -10.69 -16.13
CA TYR A 151 -16.38 -12.12 -15.97
C TYR A 151 -16.75 -12.72 -17.33
N VAL A 152 -16.18 -13.89 -17.63
CA VAL A 152 -16.55 -14.69 -18.82
C VAL A 152 -18.02 -15.10 -18.75
N PHE A 153 -18.53 -15.35 -17.54
CA PHE A 153 -19.93 -15.72 -17.30
C PHE A 153 -20.61 -14.75 -16.30
N PRO A 154 -21.07 -13.56 -16.73
CA PRO A 154 -21.55 -12.52 -15.82
C PRO A 154 -22.72 -12.95 -14.93
N ILE A 155 -23.70 -13.66 -15.53
CA ILE A 155 -24.89 -14.13 -14.81
C ILE A 155 -24.51 -15.18 -13.76
N LYS A 156 -23.59 -16.10 -14.09
CA LYS A 156 -23.10 -17.10 -13.13
C LYS A 156 -22.28 -16.44 -12.04
N ALA A 157 -21.39 -15.52 -12.40
CA ALA A 157 -20.59 -14.78 -11.43
C ALA A 157 -21.46 -14.04 -10.41
N GLN A 158 -22.57 -13.45 -10.85
CA GLN A 158 -23.54 -12.80 -9.97
C GLN A 158 -24.29 -13.82 -9.08
N MET A 159 -24.79 -14.92 -9.67
CA MET A 159 -25.52 -15.96 -8.93
C MET A 159 -24.67 -16.63 -7.85
N PHE A 160 -23.40 -16.87 -8.14
CA PHE A 160 -22.43 -17.49 -7.23
C PHE A 160 -21.65 -16.48 -6.39
N ARG A 161 -22.00 -15.18 -6.47
CA ARG A 161 -21.36 -14.08 -5.72
C ARG A 161 -19.83 -14.13 -5.81
N CYS A 162 -19.31 -14.21 -7.03
CA CYS A 162 -17.86 -14.15 -7.26
C CYS A 162 -17.32 -12.75 -6.94
N HIS A 163 -16.19 -12.70 -6.23
CA HIS A 163 -15.51 -11.45 -5.83
C HIS A 163 -14.06 -11.44 -6.34
N ARG A 164 -13.86 -11.42 -7.66
CA ARG A 164 -12.56 -11.26 -8.32
C ARG A 164 -12.28 -9.78 -8.60
N GLN A 165 -11.02 -9.36 -8.57
CA GLN A 165 -10.65 -8.01 -8.99
C GLN A 165 -10.94 -7.83 -10.48
N THR A 166 -11.84 -6.93 -10.86
CA THR A 166 -12.18 -6.62 -12.27
C THR A 166 -11.58 -5.30 -12.75
N ILE A 167 -11.04 -4.49 -11.83
CA ILE A 167 -10.41 -3.20 -12.11
C ILE A 167 -9.06 -3.17 -11.42
N GLU A 168 -8.02 -2.81 -12.17
CA GLU A 168 -6.68 -2.58 -11.65
C GLU A 168 -6.26 -1.15 -11.94
N ARG A 169 -5.58 -0.53 -10.97
CA ARG A 169 -5.10 0.85 -11.05
C ARG A 169 -3.61 0.86 -10.77
N GLN A 170 -2.88 1.64 -11.55
CA GLN A 170 -1.48 1.90 -11.27
C GLN A 170 -1.11 3.34 -11.63
N PHE A 171 -0.04 3.82 -10.99
CA PHE A 171 0.55 5.10 -11.35
C PHE A 171 1.15 5.03 -12.78
N CYS A 172 1.07 6.15 -13.47
CA CYS A 172 1.69 6.35 -14.78
C CYS A 172 2.30 7.74 -14.85
N ASN A 173 3.29 7.89 -15.73
CA ASN A 173 3.77 9.19 -16.15
C ASN A 173 3.01 9.58 -17.42
N ALA A 174 2.54 10.82 -17.48
CA ALA A 174 2.00 11.41 -18.69
C ALA A 174 3.10 11.61 -19.74
N GLU A 175 2.71 11.83 -20.99
CA GLU A 175 3.67 12.13 -22.06
C GLU A 175 4.48 13.40 -21.76
N ILE A 176 3.86 14.38 -21.12
CA ILE A 176 4.55 15.59 -20.64
C ILE A 176 5.00 15.31 -19.20
N SER A 177 6.30 15.33 -18.92
CA SER A 177 6.84 14.98 -17.59
C SER A 177 6.52 16.01 -16.51
N GLU A 178 6.38 17.28 -16.86
CA GLU A 178 6.15 18.37 -15.92
C GLU A 178 4.95 19.21 -16.33
N CYS A 179 4.04 19.43 -15.38
CA CYS A 179 2.97 20.39 -15.57
C CYS A 179 3.54 21.80 -15.41
N ARG A 180 3.36 22.65 -16.42
CA ARG A 180 3.60 24.09 -16.25
C ARG A 180 2.53 24.62 -15.30
N GLY A 181 2.96 25.00 -14.09
CA GLY A 181 2.12 25.76 -13.18
C GLY A 181 1.78 27.12 -13.80
N LEU A 182 0.55 27.57 -13.59
CA LEU A 182 0.16 28.98 -13.72
C LEU A 182 0.56 29.72 -12.43
#